data_AF-A0A416MF89-F1
#
_entry.id   AF-A0A416MF89-F1
#
_cell.length_a   1.000
_cell.length_b   1.000
_cell.length_c   1.000
_cell.angle_alpha   90.00
_cell.angle_beta   90.00
_cell.angle_gamma   90.00
#
_symmetry.space_group_name_H-M   'P 1'
#
loop_
_entity.id
_entity.type
_entity.pdbx_description
1 polymer ?
#
loop_
_entity_poly.entity_id
_entity_poly.type
_entity_poly.pdbx_seq_one_letter_code
_entity_poly.pdbx_strand_id
1 'polypeptide(L)'
;MKNKYCLDEKDWQKAKAALALAKNFGLIPDDTVEALEERRKEKNEENRHKQEKGELFYGPYFYTPPMYLQYELTRFRLDFVQPSEKIKQLGVCPSFTREERLNFYENNHDLFGRYHGDYFPFEDVEQIIEKRLREEAYDKLIQNILCQSD
;
A
#
# COMPACT_ATOMS: atom_id res chain seq x y z
N MET A 1 6.10 2.52 -24.60
CA MET A 1 7.17 3.37 -24.00
C MET A 1 6.94 3.41 -22.50
N LYS A 2 7.98 3.25 -21.67
CA LYS A 2 7.83 3.38 -20.22
C LYS A 2 7.67 4.87 -19.88
N ASN A 3 6.70 5.20 -19.05
CA ASN A 3 6.48 6.58 -18.60
C ASN A 3 7.62 7.06 -17.67
N LYS A 4 7.56 8.30 -17.17
CA LYS A 4 8.54 8.87 -16.21
C LYS A 4 8.76 7.98 -14.97
N TYR A 5 7.78 7.15 -14.63
CA TYR A 5 7.78 6.25 -13.48
C TYR A 5 8.24 4.83 -13.82
N CYS A 6 8.74 4.61 -15.05
CA CYS A 6 9.24 3.32 -15.52
C CYS A 6 8.20 2.18 -15.56
N LEU A 7 6.91 2.51 -15.54
CA LEU A 7 5.81 1.55 -15.61
C LEU A 7 5.35 1.32 -17.05
N ASP A 8 4.79 0.14 -17.32
CA ASP A 8 3.99 -0.10 -18.51
C ASP A 8 2.59 0.51 -18.37
N GLU A 9 1.78 0.45 -19.42
CA GLU A 9 0.46 1.09 -19.42
C GLU A 9 -0.47 0.47 -18.37
N LYS A 10 -0.47 -0.86 -18.22
CA LYS A 10 -1.36 -1.57 -17.30
C LYS A 10 -1.03 -1.23 -15.86
N ASP A 11 0.25 -1.26 -15.50
CA ASP A 11 0.70 -0.91 -14.16
C ASP A 11 0.55 0.58 -13.87
N TRP A 12 0.63 1.42 -14.90
CA TRP A 12 0.34 2.85 -14.76
C TRP A 12 -1.12 3.13 -14.46
N GLN A 13 -2.05 2.45 -15.13
CA GLN A 13 -3.49 2.58 -14.83
C GLN A 13 -3.80 2.10 -13.40
N LYS A 14 -3.21 0.98 -12.95
CA LYS A 14 -3.33 0.55 -11.56
C LYS A 14 -2.79 1.58 -10.56
N ALA A 15 -1.65 2.20 -10.86
CA ALA A 15 -1.08 3.24 -10.00
C ALA A 15 -2.01 4.46 -9.90
N LYS A 16 -2.62 4.89 -11.01
CA LYS A 16 -3.63 5.95 -11.02
C LYS A 16 -4.88 5.59 -10.22
N ALA A 17 -5.39 4.37 -10.37
CA ALA A 17 -6.53 3.88 -9.58
C ALA A 17 -6.22 3.88 -8.08
N ALA A 18 -4.98 3.55 -7.69
CA ALA A 18 -4.55 3.62 -6.29
C ALA A 18 -4.42 5.05 -5.76
N LEU A 19 -3.98 5.99 -6.58
CA LEU A 19 -3.99 7.43 -6.24
C LEU A 19 -5.42 7.93 -6.05
N ALA A 20 -6.34 7.57 -6.96
CA ALA A 20 -7.75 7.92 -6.85
C ALA A 20 -8.40 7.32 -5.59
N LEU A 21 -8.10 6.05 -5.28
CA LEU A 21 -8.57 5.41 -4.06
C LEU A 21 -8.04 6.13 -2.80
N ALA A 22 -6.75 6.49 -2.80
CA ALA A 22 -6.13 7.22 -1.69
C ALA A 22 -6.79 8.58 -1.46
N LYS A 23 -7.16 9.29 -2.54
CA LYS A 23 -7.95 10.54 -2.47
C LYS A 23 -9.35 10.31 -1.94
N ASN A 24 -10.04 9.24 -2.37
CA ASN A 24 -11.38 8.89 -1.88
C ASN A 24 -11.36 8.58 -0.37
N PHE A 25 -10.27 7.98 0.13
CA PHE A 25 -10.02 7.80 1.57
C PHE A 25 -9.51 9.05 2.28
N GLY A 26 -9.28 10.14 1.55
CA GLY A 26 -8.72 11.38 2.04
C GLY A 26 -7.26 11.28 2.49
N LEU A 27 -6.53 10.21 2.16
CA LEU A 27 -5.11 10.05 2.51
C LEU A 27 -4.23 11.10 1.81
N ILE A 28 -4.67 11.56 0.64
CA ILE A 28 -4.09 12.68 -0.10
C ILE A 28 -5.22 13.62 -0.57
N PRO A 29 -4.92 14.91 -0.79
CA PRO A 29 -5.91 15.86 -1.29
C PRO A 29 -6.17 15.73 -2.80
N ASP A 30 -5.18 15.27 -3.57
CA ASP A 30 -5.18 15.32 -5.03
C ASP A 30 -4.40 14.12 -5.62
N ASP A 31 -5.04 13.43 -6.56
CA ASP A 31 -4.59 12.21 -7.25
C ASP A 31 -3.93 12.47 -8.62
N THR A 32 -3.80 13.72 -9.03
CA THR A 32 -3.12 14.11 -10.27
C THR A 32 -1.61 13.82 -10.22
N VAL A 33 -1.02 13.67 -11.42
CA VAL A 33 0.41 13.41 -11.58
C VAL A 33 1.24 14.62 -11.13
N GLU A 34 0.70 15.82 -11.34
CA GLU A 34 1.27 17.09 -10.92
C GLU A 34 1.34 17.16 -9.40
N ALA A 35 0.24 16.85 -8.70
CA ALA A 35 0.22 16.81 -7.23
C ALA A 35 1.16 15.75 -6.66
N LEU A 36 1.27 14.58 -7.29
CA LEU A 36 2.27 13.56 -6.95
C LEU A 36 3.70 14.10 -7.03
N GLU A 37 4.02 14.85 -8.09
CA GLU A 37 5.35 15.44 -8.26
C GLU A 37 5.65 16.56 -7.25
N GLU A 38 4.66 17.36 -6.88
CA GLU A 38 4.83 18.37 -5.83
C GLU A 38 5.10 17.71 -4.47
N ARG A 39 4.32 16.70 -4.08
CA ARG A 39 4.59 15.93 -2.85
C ARG A 39 6.00 15.31 -2.85
N ARG A 40 6.47 14.84 -4.01
CA ARG A 40 7.84 14.32 -4.15
C ARG A 40 8.90 15.41 -3.93
N LYS A 41 8.71 16.59 -4.52
CA LYS A 41 9.63 17.72 -4.37
C LYS A 41 9.68 18.18 -2.92
N GLU A 42 8.51 18.35 -2.29
CA GLU A 42 8.39 18.68 -0.87
C GLU A 42 9.15 17.65 -0.02
N LYS A 43 8.95 16.35 -0.28
CA LYS A 43 9.65 15.30 0.49
C LYS A 43 11.17 15.37 0.36
N ASN A 44 11.66 15.64 -0.85
CA ASN A 44 13.09 15.77 -1.10
C ASN A 44 13.67 17.02 -0.45
N GLU A 45 12.92 18.11 -0.40
CA GLU A 45 13.34 19.34 0.27
C GLU A 45 13.37 19.18 1.79
N GLU A 46 12.39 18.48 2.37
CA GLU A 46 12.44 18.06 3.78
C GLU A 46 13.71 17.26 4.10
N ASN A 47 14.03 16.28 3.26
CA ASN A 47 15.21 15.44 3.45
C ASN A 47 16.51 16.25 3.31
N ARG A 48 16.57 17.18 2.35
CA ARG A 48 17.70 18.10 2.17
C ARG A 48 17.91 18.95 3.42
N HIS A 49 16.86 19.58 3.93
CA HIS A 49 16.96 20.42 5.13
C HIS A 49 17.42 19.62 6.36
N LYS A 50 16.93 18.40 6.56
CA LYS A 50 17.40 17.52 7.64
C LYS A 50 18.87 17.18 7.49
N GLN A 51 19.31 16.87 6.27
CA GLN A 51 20.71 16.58 5.96
C GLN A 51 21.61 17.80 6.23
N GLU A 52 21.23 18.99 5.78
CA GLU A 52 21.99 20.23 5.98
C GLU A 52 22.12 20.60 7.46
N LYS A 53 21.09 20.32 8.27
CA LYS A 53 21.10 20.52 9.73
C LYS A 53 21.86 19.43 10.49
N GLY A 54 22.28 18.35 9.81
CA GLY A 54 22.88 17.18 10.47
C GLY A 54 21.91 16.40 11.36
N GLU A 55 20.60 16.52 11.12
CA GLU A 55 19.58 15.77 11.85
C GLU A 55 19.59 14.29 11.42
N LEU A 56 19.39 13.39 12.37
CA LEU A 56 19.23 11.97 12.09
C LEU A 56 17.89 11.73 11.37
N PHE A 57 17.94 11.17 10.17
CA PHE A 57 16.75 10.68 9.47
C PHE A 57 17.04 9.39 8.71
N TYR A 58 15.96 8.65 8.40
CA TYR A 58 16.02 7.34 7.77
C TYR A 58 15.45 7.37 6.36
N GLY A 59 15.88 6.43 5.53
CA GLY A 59 15.48 6.32 4.13
C GLY A 59 16.41 7.06 3.18
N PRO A 60 16.02 7.21 1.91
CA PRO A 60 16.86 7.83 0.89
C PRO A 60 16.97 9.35 1.10
N TYR A 61 18.16 9.90 0.84
CA TYR A 61 18.37 11.35 0.79
C TYR A 61 17.56 12.03 -0.32
N PHE A 62 17.31 11.32 -1.41
CA PHE A 62 16.56 11.83 -2.55
C PHE A 62 15.72 10.73 -3.21
N TYR A 63 14.46 11.04 -3.45
CA TYR A 63 13.51 10.21 -4.18
C TYR A 63 13.47 10.58 -5.66
N THR A 64 13.81 9.62 -6.50
CA THR A 64 13.47 9.64 -7.94
C THR A 64 11.97 9.45 -8.14
N PRO A 65 11.41 9.84 -9.31
CA PRO A 65 9.99 9.63 -9.61
C PRO A 65 9.48 8.20 -9.37
N PRO A 66 10.10 7.12 -9.91
CA PRO A 66 9.63 5.75 -9.67
C PRO A 66 9.70 5.36 -8.18
N MET A 67 10.76 5.75 -7.47
CA MET A 67 10.90 5.46 -6.04
C MET A 67 9.80 6.12 -5.21
N TYR A 68 9.48 7.38 -5.50
CA TYR A 68 8.46 8.10 -4.74
C TYR A 68 7.06 7.56 -4.99
N LEU A 69 6.75 7.24 -6.25
CA LEU A 69 5.48 6.61 -6.58
C LEU A 69 5.32 5.29 -5.81
N GLN A 70 6.33 4.41 -5.86
CA GLN A 70 6.27 3.14 -5.13
C GLN A 70 6.14 3.35 -3.61
N TYR A 71 6.83 4.35 -3.06
CA TYR A 71 6.71 4.72 -1.65
C TYR A 71 5.27 5.11 -1.28
N GLU A 72 4.63 6.00 -2.05
CA GLU A 72 3.24 6.41 -1.78
C GLU A 72 2.25 5.27 -1.96
N LEU A 73 2.36 4.48 -3.04
CA LEU A 73 1.50 3.32 -3.29
C LEU A 73 1.60 2.30 -2.15
N THR A 74 2.82 2.05 -1.65
CA THR A 74 3.03 1.16 -0.51
C THR A 74 2.43 1.75 0.76
N ARG A 75 2.61 3.04 1.02
CA ARG A 75 2.02 3.74 2.17
C ARG A 75 0.50 3.61 2.17
N PHE A 76 -0.17 3.89 1.05
CA PHE A 76 -1.63 3.81 0.95
C PHE A 76 -2.17 2.40 1.16
N ARG A 77 -1.48 1.40 0.61
CA ARG A 77 -1.84 -0.01 0.86
C ARG A 77 -1.71 -0.33 2.34
N LEU A 78 -0.61 0.08 2.98
CA LEU A 78 -0.38 -0.14 4.41
C LEU A 78 -1.42 0.57 5.30
N ASP A 79 -1.75 1.82 4.98
CA ASP A 79 -2.79 2.60 5.68
C ASP A 79 -4.15 1.90 5.67
N PHE A 80 -4.45 1.09 4.64
CA PHE A 80 -5.69 0.31 4.55
C PHE A 80 -5.61 -1.06 5.25
N VAL A 81 -4.54 -1.83 5.01
CA VAL A 81 -4.44 -3.22 5.51
C VAL A 81 -4.10 -3.29 7.00
N GLN A 82 -3.41 -2.26 7.50
CA GLN A 82 -3.24 -1.97 8.92
C GLN A 82 -3.96 -0.64 9.17
N PRO A 83 -5.30 -0.68 9.30
CA PRO A 83 -6.14 0.49 9.11
C PRO A 83 -5.70 1.61 10.04
N SER A 84 -5.24 2.72 9.46
CA SER A 84 -4.95 3.95 10.20
C SER A 84 -6.24 4.50 10.80
N GLU A 85 -6.14 5.40 11.78
CA GLU A 85 -7.29 6.03 12.44
C GLU A 85 -8.23 6.68 11.42
N LYS A 86 -7.68 7.24 10.35
CA LYS A 86 -8.46 7.80 9.24
C LYS A 86 -9.25 6.73 8.50
N ILE A 87 -8.64 5.59 8.18
CA ILE A 87 -9.34 4.48 7.52
C ILE A 87 -10.37 3.83 8.45
N LYS A 88 -10.06 3.68 9.74
CA LYS A 88 -11.00 3.15 10.75
C LYS A 88 -12.27 4.00 10.83
N GLN A 89 -12.14 5.33 10.82
CA GLN A 89 -13.28 6.26 10.88
C GLN A 89 -14.20 6.16 9.66
N LEU A 90 -13.67 5.77 8.49
CA LEU A 90 -14.46 5.59 7.28
C LEU A 90 -15.29 4.29 7.27
N GLY A 91 -14.98 3.32 8.15
CA GLY A 91 -15.71 2.04 8.20
C GLY A 91 -15.54 1.18 6.94
N VAL A 92 -14.55 1.47 6.09
CA VAL A 92 -14.32 0.79 4.80
C VAL A 92 -13.40 -0.43 4.91
N CYS A 93 -12.72 -0.59 6.03
CA CYS A 93 -11.81 -1.72 6.26
C CYS A 93 -12.60 -2.94 6.72
N PRO A 94 -12.56 -4.07 5.99
CA PRO A 94 -13.27 -5.26 6.40
C PRO A 94 -12.63 -5.88 7.65
N SER A 95 -13.49 -6.45 8.50
CA SER A 95 -13.12 -7.32 9.60
C SER A 95 -13.47 -8.76 9.24
N PHE A 96 -12.66 -9.70 9.71
CA PHE A 96 -12.83 -11.12 9.40
C PHE A 96 -13.00 -11.92 10.69
N THR A 97 -13.89 -12.88 10.67
CA THR A 97 -14.10 -13.83 11.76
C THR A 97 -12.87 -14.73 11.93
N ARG A 98 -12.77 -15.40 13.09
CA ARG A 98 -11.72 -16.43 13.29
C ARG A 98 -11.88 -17.59 12.30
N GLU A 99 -13.12 -17.97 11.97
CA GLU A 99 -13.41 -19.05 11.03
C GLU A 99 -12.94 -18.74 9.62
N GLU A 100 -13.18 -17.53 9.12
CA GLU A 100 -12.68 -17.09 7.80
C GLU A 100 -11.14 -17.10 7.74
N ARG A 101 -10.49 -16.66 8.82
CA ARG A 101 -9.02 -16.68 8.93
C ARG A 101 -8.47 -18.10 9.02
N LEU A 102 -9.14 -19.00 9.73
CA LEU A 102 -8.77 -20.41 9.81
C LEU A 102 -8.92 -21.10 8.45
N ASN A 103 -10.03 -20.84 7.75
CA ASN A 103 -10.24 -21.36 6.41
C ASN A 103 -9.18 -20.87 5.42
N PHE A 104 -8.71 -19.62 5.54
CA PHE A 104 -7.56 -19.15 4.76
C PHE A 104 -6.28 -19.93 5.09
N TYR A 105 -6.00 -20.16 6.37
CA TYR A 105 -4.82 -20.90 6.83
C TYR A 105 -4.80 -22.34 6.30
N GLU A 106 -5.93 -23.04 6.36
CA GLU A 106 -6.05 -24.43 5.90
C GLU A 106 -5.94 -24.54 4.38
N ASN A 107 -6.56 -23.62 3.63
CA ASN A 107 -6.54 -23.65 2.17
C ASN A 107 -5.21 -23.16 1.56
N ASN A 108 -4.39 -22.42 2.32
CA ASN A 108 -3.10 -21.88 1.87
C ASN A 108 -1.96 -22.33 2.79
N HIS A 109 -2.03 -23.57 3.26
CA HIS A 109 -1.12 -24.09 4.28
C HIS A 109 0.36 -24.04 3.85
N ASP A 110 0.62 -24.13 2.54
CA ASP A 110 1.93 -24.02 1.91
C ASP A 110 2.62 -22.66 2.17
N LEU A 111 1.86 -21.59 2.34
CA LEU A 111 2.40 -20.25 2.65
C LEU A 111 2.98 -20.14 4.08
N PHE A 112 2.64 -21.08 4.96
CA PHE A 112 3.02 -21.06 6.37
C PHE A 112 4.09 -22.09 6.73
N GLY A 113 4.69 -22.73 5.71
CA GLY A 113 5.82 -23.64 5.87
C GLY A 113 7.09 -22.89 6.30
N ARG A 114 7.84 -23.51 7.21
CA ARG A 114 9.13 -23.05 7.70
C ARG A 114 10.25 -23.82 7.02
N TYR A 115 11.48 -23.33 7.19
CA TYR A 115 12.67 -23.88 6.53
C TYR A 115 12.87 -25.40 6.77
N HIS A 116 12.51 -25.91 7.95
CA HIS A 116 12.68 -27.33 8.30
C HIS A 116 11.46 -28.21 7.96
N GLY A 117 10.46 -27.68 7.24
CA GLY A 117 9.27 -28.41 6.83
C GLY A 117 8.17 -28.50 7.89
N ASP A 118 8.36 -27.87 9.05
CA ASP A 118 7.30 -27.59 10.01
C ASP A 118 6.51 -26.33 9.62
N TYR A 119 5.37 -26.09 10.28
CA TYR A 119 4.46 -24.98 9.95
C TYR A 119 4.30 -24.04 11.13
N PHE A 120 4.09 -22.75 10.87
CA PHE A 120 3.70 -21.81 11.91
C PHE A 120 2.30 -22.16 12.45
N PRO A 121 2.10 -22.27 13.78
CA PRO A 121 0.77 -22.38 14.37
C PRO A 121 -0.17 -21.26 13.90
N PHE A 122 -1.47 -21.55 13.77
CA PHE A 122 -2.48 -20.57 13.33
C PHE A 122 -2.43 -19.30 14.18
N GLU A 123 -2.30 -19.45 15.50
CA GLU A 123 -2.26 -18.36 16.47
C GLU A 123 -1.09 -17.38 16.21
N ASP A 124 0.05 -17.86 15.72
CA ASP A 124 1.24 -17.05 15.43
C ASP A 124 1.07 -16.21 14.15
N VAL A 125 0.19 -16.65 13.24
CA VAL A 125 0.02 -16.03 11.91
C VAL A 125 -1.36 -15.41 11.70
N GLU A 126 -2.26 -15.47 12.68
CA GLU A 126 -3.64 -14.97 12.57
C GLU A 126 -3.69 -13.50 12.10
N GLN A 127 -2.85 -12.63 12.67
CA GLN A 127 -2.77 -11.21 12.26
C GLN A 127 -2.20 -11.03 10.85
N ILE A 128 -1.27 -11.90 10.43
CA ILE A 128 -0.69 -11.88 9.08
C ILE A 128 -1.76 -12.30 8.06
N ILE A 129 -2.53 -13.34 8.37
CA ILE A 129 -3.67 -13.79 7.56
C ILE A 129 -4.69 -12.65 7.39
N GLU A 130 -5.05 -11.99 8.49
CA GLU A 130 -5.98 -10.86 8.44
C GLU A 130 -5.45 -9.72 7.55
N LYS A 131 -4.15 -9.42 7.65
CA LYS A 131 -3.50 -8.47 6.74
C LYS A 131 -3.58 -8.93 5.28
N ARG A 132 -3.36 -10.21 4.97
CA ARG A 132 -3.49 -10.77 3.61
C ARG A 132 -4.90 -10.65 3.07
N LEU A 133 -5.91 -10.95 3.87
CA LEU A 133 -7.32 -10.80 3.49
C LEU A 133 -7.67 -9.33 3.18
N ARG A 134 -7.12 -8.38 3.95
CA ARG A 134 -7.27 -6.94 3.64
C ARG A 134 -6.47 -6.52 2.41
N GLU A 135 -5.31 -7.11 2.15
CA GLU A 135 -4.55 -6.88 0.92
C GLU A 135 -5.38 -7.27 -0.32
N GLU A 136 -6.06 -8.41 -0.28
CA GLU A 136 -7.00 -8.82 -1.35
C GLU A 136 -8.20 -7.88 -1.47
N ALA A 137 -8.76 -7.44 -0.35
CA ALA A 137 -9.85 -6.45 -0.34
C ALA A 137 -9.41 -5.13 -0.97
N TYR A 138 -8.19 -4.65 -0.67
CA TYR A 138 -7.61 -3.47 -1.29
C TYR A 138 -7.45 -3.66 -2.80
N ASP A 139 -6.88 -4.78 -3.24
CA ASP A 139 -6.68 -5.06 -4.66
C ASP A 139 -8.02 -5.14 -5.43
N LYS A 140 -9.10 -5.63 -4.79
CA LYS A 140 -10.48 -5.59 -5.33
C LYS A 140 -11.00 -4.17 -5.48
N LEU A 141 -10.76 -3.27 -4.53
CA LEU A 141 -11.16 -1.86 -4.63
C LEU A 141 -10.46 -1.16 -5.81
N ILE A 142 -9.18 -1.46 -6.02
CA ILE A 142 -8.44 -0.95 -7.18
C ILE A 142 -9.05 -1.45 -8.49
N GLN A 143 -9.38 -2.74 -8.58
CA GLN A 143 -10.04 -3.30 -9.76
C GLN A 143 -11.40 -2.67 -10.03
N ASN A 144 -12.20 -2.42 -9.00
CA ASN A 144 -13.50 -1.76 -9.15
C ASN A 144 -13.37 -0.38 -9.78
N ILE A 145 -12.36 0.41 -9.39
CA ILE A 145 -12.09 1.73 -9.99
C ILE A 145 -11.67 1.59 -11.45
N LEU A 146 -10.84 0.60 -11.78
CA LEU A 146 -10.41 0.35 -13.16
C LEU A 146 -11.61 -0.01 -14.05
N CYS A 147 -12.50 -0.89 -13.59
CA CYS A 147 -13.70 -1.26 -14.34
C CYS A 147 -14.74 -0.14 -14.50
N GLN A 148 -14.73 0.87 -13.62
CA GLN A 148 -15.60 2.05 -13.72
C GLN A 148 -15.08 3.10 -14.71
N SER A 149 -13.82 2.98 -15.14
CA SER A 149 -13.16 3.93 -16.04
C SER A 149 -13.24 3.51 -17.52
N ASP A 150 -13.83 2.35 -17.80
CA ASP A 150 -14.15 1.82 -19.14
C ASP A 150 -15.58 2.24 -19.56
#